data_AF-A0A2U1KPF6-F1
#
_entry.id   AF-A0A2U1KPF6-F1
#
_cell.length_a   1.000
_cell.length_b   1.000
_cell.length_c   1.000
_cell.angle_alpha   90.00
_cell.angle_beta   90.00
_cell.angle_gamma   90.00
#
_symmetry.space_group_name_H-M   'P 1'
#
loop_
_entity.id
_entity.type
_entity.pdbx_description
1 polymer ?
#
loop_
_entity_poly.entity_id
_entity_poly.type
_entity_poly.pdbx_seq_one_letter_code
_entity_poly.pdbx_strand_id
1 'polypeptide(L)'
;MPFRGNMSWSWRKILQLRPLVRNFIWYKLGDGSKALAWFDSWCSLSPLANIVSSRDVHRAGFCPTTTVRDIITPNGWAWPSDWVARYPVLGSVNIPQLVDHLEDSLFIMAAMGKGNHGVQVVDLWRISATRS
;
A
#
# COMPACT_ATOMS: atom_id res chain seq x y z
N MET A 1 -31.06 27.14 8.04
CA MET A 1 -31.57 25.76 8.17
C MET A 1 -30.54 24.80 7.58
N PRO A 2 -29.84 23.96 8.35
CA PRO A 2 -28.91 23.00 7.76
C PRO A 2 -29.69 21.74 7.33
N PHE A 3 -29.48 21.31 6.09
CA PHE A 3 -29.93 20.01 5.59
C PHE A 3 -29.28 18.90 6.43
N ARG A 4 -30.00 18.34 7.40
CA ARG A 4 -29.68 17.02 7.98
C ARG A 4 -30.03 15.98 6.91
N GLY A 5 -29.14 15.83 5.93
CA GLY A 5 -29.21 14.72 4.99
C GLY A 5 -29.28 13.44 5.81
N ASN A 6 -30.41 12.75 5.71
CA ASN A 6 -30.63 11.45 6.33
C ASN A 6 -29.62 10.50 5.70
N MET A 7 -28.43 10.42 6.30
CA MET A 7 -27.39 9.50 5.89
C MET A 7 -27.99 8.11 6.07
N SER A 8 -28.44 7.56 4.95
CA SER A 8 -29.25 6.35 4.94
C SER A 8 -28.51 5.29 5.73
N TRP A 9 -29.26 4.49 6.48
CA TRP A 9 -28.67 3.42 7.28
C TRP A 9 -27.76 2.51 6.42
N SER A 10 -28.10 2.39 5.14
CA SER A 10 -27.30 1.78 4.08
C SER A 10 -25.93 2.44 3.88
N TRP A 11 -25.81 3.77 3.85
CA TRP A 11 -24.51 4.44 3.72
C TRP A 11 -23.62 4.20 4.94
N ARG A 12 -24.20 4.16 6.15
CA ARG A 12 -23.43 3.79 7.36
C ARG A 12 -22.90 2.36 7.28
N LYS A 13 -23.72 1.42 6.77
CA LYS A 13 -23.29 0.04 6.50
C LYS A 13 -22.15 -0.01 5.47
N ILE A 14 -22.26 0.74 4.37
CA ILE A 14 -21.19 0.83 3.35
C ILE A 14 -19.89 1.40 3.95
N LEU A 15 -19.98 2.45 4.77
CA LEU A 15 -18.82 3.01 5.48
C LEU A 15 -18.22 2.03 6.49
N GLN A 16 -19.02 1.21 7.16
CA GLN A 16 -18.55 0.14 8.04
C GLN A 16 -17.82 -0.98 7.27
N LEU A 17 -18.14 -1.20 5.99
CA LEU A 17 -17.46 -2.16 5.12
C LEU A 17 -16.15 -1.61 4.54
N ARG A 18 -15.96 -0.29 4.52
CA ARG A 18 -14.76 0.38 3.98
C ARG A 18 -13.42 -0.21 4.49
N PRO A 19 -13.20 -0.44 5.81
CA PRO A 19 -11.96 -1.06 6.27
C PRO A 19 -11.79 -2.51 5.79
N LEU A 20 -12.87 -3.26 5.60
CA LEU A 20 -12.80 -4.63 5.08
C LEU A 20 -12.42 -4.61 3.60
N VAL A 21 -13.05 -3.75 2.79
CA VAL A 21 -12.76 -3.60 1.36
C VAL A 21 -11.32 -3.13 1.14
N ARG A 22 -10.82 -2.25 2.00
CA ARG A 22 -9.44 -1.73 1.90
C ARG A 22 -8.37 -2.81 1.95
N ASN A 23 -8.58 -3.88 2.73
CA ASN A 23 -7.63 -4.99 2.80
C ASN A 23 -7.59 -5.82 1.50
N PHE A 24 -8.62 -5.74 0.67
CA PHE A 24 -8.67 -6.41 -0.63
C PHE A 24 -8.11 -5.56 -1.76
N ILE A 25 -7.91 -4.26 -1.56
CA ILE A 25 -7.38 -3.33 -2.57
C ILE A 25 -5.87 -3.25 -2.42
N TRP A 26 -5.15 -3.61 -3.49
CA TRP A 26 -3.70 -3.62 -3.55
C TRP A 26 -3.19 -2.78 -4.72
N TYR A 27 -2.10 -2.07 -4.51
CA TYR A 27 -1.36 -1.39 -5.56
C TYR A 27 -0.27 -2.29 -6.10
N LYS A 28 -0.24 -2.44 -7.42
CA LYS A 28 0.94 -2.85 -8.17
C LYS A 28 1.75 -1.60 -8.45
N LEU A 29 2.91 -1.52 -7.84
CA LEU A 29 3.83 -0.42 -8.03
C LEU A 29 4.41 -0.49 -9.45
N GLY A 30 4.22 0.60 -10.19
CA GLY A 30 5.01 0.92 -11.37
C GLY A 30 5.99 2.00 -10.96
N ASP A 31 5.57 3.25 -11.08
CA ASP A 31 6.34 4.42 -10.75
C ASP A 31 6.20 4.82 -9.27
N GLY A 32 5.17 4.34 -8.56
CA GLY A 32 4.99 4.59 -7.12
C GLY A 32 4.52 6.01 -6.80
N SER A 33 4.07 6.79 -7.80
CA SER A 33 3.59 8.16 -7.62
C SER A 33 2.12 8.24 -7.17
N LYS A 34 1.36 7.15 -7.30
CA LYS A 34 -0.07 7.11 -6.92
C LYS A 34 -0.30 6.38 -5.60
N ALA A 35 0.51 5.37 -5.31
CA ALA A 35 0.40 4.61 -4.08
C ALA A 35 0.88 5.42 -2.87
N LEU A 36 0.07 5.55 -1.84
CA LEU A 36 0.46 6.17 -0.57
C LEU A 36 1.32 5.23 0.26
N ALA A 37 2.50 5.70 0.68
CA ALA A 37 3.46 4.92 1.44
C ALA A 37 2.85 4.28 2.71
N TRP A 38 2.09 5.07 3.46
CA TRP A 38 1.64 4.69 4.80
C TRP A 38 0.32 3.92 4.81
N PHE A 39 -0.54 4.23 3.86
CA PHE A 39 -1.97 3.93 3.94
C PHE A 39 -2.45 2.91 2.92
N ASP A 40 -1.71 2.73 1.83
CA ASP A 40 -2.09 1.82 0.77
C ASP A 40 -1.39 0.46 0.89
N SER A 41 -2.03 -0.57 0.35
CA SER A 41 -1.54 -1.94 0.36
C SER A 41 -0.64 -2.19 -0.84
N TRP A 42 0.68 -2.06 -0.68
CA TRP A 42 1.65 -2.25 -1.76
C TRP A 42 2.80 -3.20 -1.38
N CYS A 43 2.96 -3.53 -0.10
CA CYS A 43 3.87 -4.58 0.38
C CYS A 43 3.17 -5.53 1.36
N SER A 44 3.85 -6.63 1.71
CA SER A 44 3.35 -7.64 2.65
C SER A 44 3.11 -7.10 4.07
N LEU A 45 3.78 -6.01 4.45
CA LEU A 45 3.64 -5.35 5.74
C LEU A 45 2.73 -4.10 5.67
N SER A 46 2.12 -3.84 4.51
CA SER A 46 1.18 -2.74 4.36
C SER A 46 -0.15 -3.03 5.08
N PRO A 47 -0.86 -1.98 5.54
CA PRO A 47 -0.44 -0.59 5.53
C PRO A 47 0.62 -0.29 6.61
N LEU A 48 1.67 0.44 6.24
CA LEU A 48 2.77 0.76 7.17
C LEU A 48 2.30 1.63 8.36
N ALA A 49 1.18 2.33 8.24
CA ALA A 49 0.54 3.08 9.32
C ALA A 49 0.13 2.20 10.52
N ASN A 50 0.04 0.88 10.37
CA ASN A 50 -0.17 -0.04 11.49
C ASN A 50 1.11 -0.32 12.30
N ILE A 51 2.28 -0.01 11.72
CA ILE A 51 3.60 -0.26 12.30
C ILE A 51 4.19 1.06 12.78
N VAL A 52 4.22 2.06 11.91
CA VAL A 52 4.79 3.38 12.17
C VAL A 52 3.66 4.35 12.51
N SER A 53 3.76 4.96 13.68
CA SER A 53 2.77 5.93 14.11
C SER A 53 2.80 7.20 13.25
N SER A 54 1.65 7.85 13.03
CA SER A 54 1.60 9.14 12.33
C SER A 54 2.52 10.19 12.97
N ARG A 55 2.74 10.12 14.28
CA ARG A 55 3.68 11.00 15.00
C ARG A 55 5.10 10.80 14.49
N ASP A 56 5.55 9.55 14.34
CA ASP A 56 6.90 9.27 13.89
C ASP A 56 7.09 9.62 12.41
N VAL A 57 6.08 9.39 11.57
CA VAL A 57 6.04 9.86 10.17
C VAL A 57 6.29 11.36 10.09
N HIS A 58 5.56 12.17 10.87
CA HIS A 58 5.74 13.62 10.89
C HIS A 58 7.10 14.04 11.46
N ARG A 59 7.61 13.33 12.48
CA ARG A 59 8.96 13.62 13.04
C ARG A 59 10.08 13.35 12.05
N ALA A 60 9.88 12.43 11.12
CA ALA A 60 10.80 12.16 10.03
C ALA A 60 10.67 13.15 8.85
N GLY A 61 9.73 14.10 8.92
CA GLY A 61 9.48 15.09 7.85
C GLY A 61 8.56 14.61 6.73
N PHE A 62 7.93 13.44 6.88
CA PHE A 62 6.96 12.94 5.91
C PHE A 62 5.54 13.41 6.21
N CYS A 63 4.70 13.36 5.17
CA CYS A 63 3.29 13.68 5.24
C CYS A 63 2.43 12.40 5.14
N PRO A 64 1.18 12.43 5.62
CA PRO A 64 0.20 11.36 5.39
C PRO A 64 -0.02 11.04 3.91
N THR A 65 0.18 12.03 3.03
CA THR A 65 0.03 11.96 1.58
C THR A 65 1.31 11.58 0.85
N THR A 66 2.41 11.30 1.56
CA THR A 66 3.67 10.86 0.98
C THR A 66 3.46 9.56 0.20
N THR A 67 3.98 9.53 -1.02
CA THR A 67 3.84 8.41 -1.95
C THR A 67 4.95 7.38 -1.75
N VAL A 68 4.80 6.21 -2.35
CA VAL A 68 5.85 5.18 -2.32
C VAL A 68 7.13 5.66 -2.99
N ARG A 69 7.03 6.46 -4.06
CA ARG A 69 8.21 7.07 -4.69
C ARG A 69 8.96 8.00 -3.75
N ASP A 70 8.25 8.79 -2.94
CA ASP A 70 8.89 9.76 -2.04
C ASP A 70 9.69 9.10 -0.90
N ILE A 71 9.35 7.85 -0.54
CA ILE A 71 10.06 7.11 0.52
C ILE A 71 11.17 6.20 -0.02
N ILE A 72 11.39 6.18 -1.34
CA ILE A 72 12.42 5.37 -1.99
C ILE A 72 13.44 6.28 -2.64
N THR A 73 14.69 6.12 -2.23
CA THR A 73 15.84 6.81 -2.78
C THR A 73 16.70 5.83 -3.59
N PRO A 74 17.59 6.32 -4.48
CA PRO A 74 18.48 5.45 -5.25
C PRO A 74 19.39 4.55 -4.39
N ASN A 75 19.58 4.91 -3.11
CA ASN A 75 20.37 4.19 -2.13
C ASN A 75 19.54 3.40 -1.10
N GLY A 76 18.21 3.32 -1.26
CA GLY A 76 17.34 2.50 -0.43
C GLY A 76 16.11 3.24 0.11
N TRP A 77 15.82 3.07 1.41
CA TRP A 77 14.69 3.75 2.05
C TRP A 77 15.08 5.17 2.48
N ALA A 78 14.18 6.12 2.25
CA ALA A 78 14.35 7.52 2.67
C ALA A 78 14.09 7.73 4.17
N TRP A 79 13.46 6.76 4.86
CA TRP A 79 13.13 6.91 6.26
C TRP A 79 14.36 6.82 7.19
N PRO A 80 14.30 7.39 8.41
CA PRO A 80 15.42 7.36 9.34
C PRO A 80 15.86 5.93 9.69
N SER A 81 17.16 5.68 9.79
CA SER A 81 17.71 4.38 10.20
C SER A 81 17.23 3.94 11.59
N ASP A 82 16.95 4.90 12.49
CA ASP A 82 16.38 4.65 13.82
C ASP A 82 15.03 3.93 13.77
N TRP A 83 14.28 4.03 12.66
CA TRP A 83 13.03 3.29 12.50
C TRP A 83 13.25 1.79 12.38
N VAL A 84 14.33 1.34 11.76
CA VAL A 84 14.64 -0.09 11.68
C VAL A 84 15.00 -0.63 13.07
N ALA A 85 15.66 0.18 13.91
CA ALA A 85 15.92 -0.16 15.31
C ALA A 85 14.64 -0.20 16.16
N ARG A 86 13.71 0.74 15.94
CA ARG A 86 12.43 0.81 16.67
C ARG A 86 11.40 -0.21 16.19
N TYR A 87 11.38 -0.47 14.89
CA TYR A 87 10.44 -1.34 14.20
C TYR A 87 11.22 -2.34 13.34
N PRO A 88 11.78 -3.42 13.94
CA PRO A 88 12.61 -4.39 13.23
C PRO A 88 11.93 -5.01 12.01
N VAL A 89 10.59 -5.10 12.05
CA VAL A 89 9.76 -5.58 10.93
C VAL A 89 9.96 -4.76 9.64
N LEU A 90 10.27 -3.46 9.73
CA LEU A 90 10.54 -2.63 8.54
C LEU A 90 11.78 -3.12 7.77
N GLY A 91 12.75 -3.73 8.44
CA GLY A 91 13.93 -4.31 7.80
C GLY A 91 13.62 -5.50 6.87
N SER A 92 12.45 -6.14 7.05
CA SER A 92 11.99 -7.21 6.16
C SER A 92 11.23 -6.72 4.92
N VAL A 93 10.98 -5.40 4.81
CA VAL A 93 10.34 -4.83 3.62
C VAL A 93 11.36 -4.73 2.51
N ASN A 94 11.17 -5.52 1.46
CA ASN A 94 11.98 -5.42 0.25
C ASN A 94 11.73 -4.07 -0.43
N ILE A 95 12.80 -3.42 -0.88
CA ILE A 95 12.72 -2.17 -1.67
C ILE A 95 12.09 -2.52 -3.02
N PRO A 96 10.89 -2.02 -3.35
CA PRO A 96 10.27 -2.30 -4.62
C PRO A 96 11.07 -1.61 -5.74
N GLN A 97 11.18 -2.30 -6.88
CA GLN A 97 11.81 -1.74 -8.08
C GLN A 97 10.79 -0.85 -8.77
N LEU A 98 10.97 0.47 -8.67
CA LEU A 98 10.12 1.44 -9.35
C LEU A 98 10.57 1.58 -10.80
N VAL A 99 9.59 1.67 -11.70
CA VAL A 99 9.79 1.81 -13.14
C VAL A 99 9.15 3.13 -13.57
N ASP A 100 9.98 4.15 -13.81
CA ASP A 100 9.55 5.54 -14.06
C ASP A 100 8.51 5.70 -15.17
N HIS A 101 8.51 4.80 -16.16
CA HIS A 101 7.61 4.86 -17.32
C HIS A 101 6.35 3.99 -17.19
N LEU A 102 6.17 3.28 -16.07
CA LEU A 102 5.02 2.41 -15.84
C LEU A 102 4.14 3.02 -14.76
N GLU A 103 2.87 3.29 -15.04
CA GLU A 103 1.99 3.81 -14.01
C GLU A 103 1.58 2.76 -12.97
N ASP A 104 1.40 3.21 -11.73
CA ASP A 104 0.77 2.42 -10.68
C ASP A 104 -0.64 1.96 -11.08
N SER A 105 -0.96 0.71 -10.74
CA SER A 105 -2.25 0.07 -11.04
C SER A 105 -2.86 -0.59 -9.80
N LEU A 106 -4.19 -0.52 -9.69
CA LEU A 106 -4.95 -1.00 -8.54
C LEU A 106 -5.61 -2.35 -8.85
N PHE A 107 -5.50 -3.30 -7.93
CA PHE A 107 -6.03 -4.65 -8.06
C PHE A 107 -6.86 -5.04 -6.85
N ILE A 108 -7.91 -5.84 -7.07
CA ILE A 108 -8.72 -6.41 -6.01
C ILE A 108 -8.32 -7.88 -5.83
N MET A 109 -7.92 -8.28 -4.62
CA MET A 109 -7.43 -9.63 -4.33
C MET A 109 -8.45 -10.73 -4.70
N ALA A 110 -9.76 -10.46 -4.61
CA ALA A 110 -10.79 -11.41 -5.05
C ALA A 110 -10.85 -11.63 -6.57
N ALA A 111 -10.33 -10.70 -7.39
CA ALA A 111 -10.21 -10.86 -8.83
C ALA A 111 -9.05 -11.80 -9.23
N MET A 112 -8.14 -12.11 -8.30
CA MET A 112 -7.21 -13.25 -8.41
C MET A 112 -7.97 -14.49 -7.96
N GLY A 113 -8.67 -15.13 -8.91
CA GLY A 113 -9.39 -16.38 -8.65
C GLY A 113 -8.50 -17.38 -7.91
N LYS A 114 -9.06 -18.04 -6.89
CA LYS A 114 -8.46 -19.20 -6.21
C LYS A 114 -8.24 -20.31 -7.25
N GLY A 115 -7.13 -20.24 -7.97
CA GLY A 115 -6.49 -21.40 -8.58
C GLY A 115 -5.91 -22.22 -7.44
N ASN A 116 -6.51 -23.39 -7.21
CA ASN A 116 -6.00 -24.38 -6.27
C ASN A 116 -4.52 -24.69 -6.55
N HIS A 117 -3.82 -25.06 -5.46
CA HIS A 117 -2.41 -25.39 -5.34
C HIS A 117 -1.51 -24.22 -4.95
N GLY A 118 -0.78 -24.43 -3.85
CA GLY A 118 0.08 -23.44 -3.21
C GLY A 118 1.11 -22.92 -4.20
N VAL A 119 0.97 -21.65 -4.52
CA VAL A 119 1.97 -20.88 -5.25
C VAL A 119 2.25 -19.66 -4.38
N GLN A 120 3.48 -19.57 -3.90
CA GLN A 120 3.92 -18.44 -3.09
C GLN A 120 3.73 -17.15 -3.89
N VAL A 121 3.52 -16.05 -3.18
CA VAL A 121 3.31 -14.66 -3.66
C VAL A 121 4.39 -14.18 -4.66
N VAL A 122 5.45 -14.97 -4.89
CA VAL A 122 6.59 -14.68 -5.76
C VAL A 122 6.47 -15.24 -7.19
N ASP A 123 5.57 -16.18 -7.50
CA ASP A 123 5.61 -16.86 -8.82
C ASP A 123 4.62 -16.30 -9.86
N LEU A 124 3.71 -15.40 -9.49
CA LEU A 124 2.80 -14.77 -10.47
C LEU A 124 3.46 -13.63 -11.28
N TRP A 125 4.74 -13.33 -11.03
CA TRP A 125 5.49 -12.28 -11.73
C TRP A 125 6.04 -12.72 -13.10
N ARG A 126 5.99 -14.01 -13.45
CA ARG A 126 6.52 -14.51 -14.73
C ARG A 126 5.53 -14.49 -15.90
N ILE A 127 4.22 -14.41 -15.65
CA ILE A 127 3.22 -14.65 -16.70
C ILE A 127 2.79 -13.35 -17.41
N SER A 128 2.92 -12.18 -16.79
CA SER A 128 2.57 -10.90 -17.43
C SER A 128 3.70 -10.22 -18.20
N ALA A 129 4.90 -10.82 -18.27
CA ALA A 129 6.07 -10.25 -18.96
C ALA A 129 6.44 -10.98 -20.27
N THR A 130 5.66 -11.98 -20.72
CA THR A 130 5.94 -12.74 -21.96
C THR A 130 4.77 -12.79 -22.95
N ARG A 131 3.92 -11.77 -22.96
CA ARG A 131 2.97 -11.44 -24.04
C ARG A 131 2.77 -9.93 -23.96
N SER A 132 3.09 -9.10 -24.94
CA SER A 132 3.42 -9.26 -26.35
C SER A 132 4.35 -8.12 -26.77
#